data_AF-A0A917DSN7-F1
#
_entry.id   AF-A0A917DSN7-F1
#
_cell.length_a   1.000
_cell.length_b   1.000
_cell.length_c   1.000
_cell.angle_alpha   90.00
_cell.angle_beta   90.00
_cell.angle_gamma   90.00
#
_symmetry.space_group_name_H-M   'P 1'
#
loop_
_entity.id
_entity.type
_entity.pdbx_description
1 polymer ?
#
loop_
_entity_poly.entity_id
_entity_poly.type
_entity_poly.pdbx_seq_one_letter_code
_entity_poly.pdbx_strand_id
1 'polypeptide(L)'
;MGTDIDSQLLQKPDLAFYEHCLNHYKLNRGIYNTIDQRLFDCGLDAIIDRRKMIIQFLDYAAIDQGAGTGKFITFGKGKLAGILNDFLERKQQAV
;
A
#
# COMPACT_ATOMS: atom_id res chain seq x y z
N MET A 1 4.99 -9.56 -13.63
CA MET A 1 6.32 -9.16 -13.17
C MET A 1 6.23 -9.03 -11.66
N GLY A 2 6.79 -9.97 -10.90
CA GLY A 2 6.77 -9.87 -9.44
C GLY A 2 7.68 -8.72 -9.04
N THR A 3 7.14 -7.68 -8.43
CA THR A 3 7.96 -6.63 -7.83
C THR A 3 8.70 -7.25 -6.66
N ASP A 4 10.00 -7.54 -6.82
CA ASP A 4 10.89 -7.84 -5.71
C ASP A 4 10.95 -6.60 -4.82
N ILE A 5 10.13 -6.61 -3.77
CA ILE A 5 10.15 -5.54 -2.78
C ILE A 5 11.47 -5.65 -2.03
N ASP A 6 12.29 -4.60 -2.13
CA ASP A 6 13.58 -4.55 -1.47
C ASP A 6 13.43 -4.86 0.04
N SER A 7 14.04 -5.95 0.48
CA SER A 7 13.98 -6.38 1.89
C SER A 7 14.57 -5.34 2.83
N GLN A 8 15.50 -4.50 2.36
CA GLN A 8 16.06 -3.40 3.15
C GLN A 8 15.02 -2.28 3.37
N LEU A 9 14.19 -1.98 2.36
CA LEU A 9 13.10 -1.01 2.48
C LEU A 9 12.12 -1.44 3.57
N LEU A 10 11.73 -2.72 3.58
CA LEU A 10 10.77 -3.26 4.53
C LEU A 10 11.27 -3.22 5.98
N GLN A 11 12.58 -3.24 6.21
CA GLN A 11 13.21 -3.20 7.53
C GLN A 11 13.48 -1.77 8.03
N LYS A 12 13.23 -0.74 7.21
CA LYS A 12 13.51 0.65 7.61
C LYS A 12 12.67 1.09 8.82
N PRO A 13 13.11 2.07 9.61
CA PRO A 13 12.27 2.71 10.62
C PRO A 13 10.97 3.27 10.01
N ASP A 14 9.91 3.40 10.82
CA ASP A 14 8.58 3.81 10.36
C ASP A 14 8.59 5.10 9.54
N LEU A 15 9.33 6.11 10.00
CA LEU A 15 9.45 7.38 9.28
C LEU A 15 10.08 7.19 7.89
N ALA A 16 11.18 6.45 7.80
CA ALA A 16 11.88 6.24 6.54
C ALA A 16 11.09 5.36 5.56
N PHE A 17 10.31 4.39 6.06
CA PHE A 17 9.39 3.61 5.23
C PHE A 17 8.22 4.48 4.73
N TYR A 18 7.64 5.29 5.61
CA TYR A 18 6.59 6.23 5.24
C TYR A 18 7.09 7.27 4.22
N GLU A 19 8.30 7.81 4.40
CA GLU A 19 8.91 8.75 3.47
C GLU A 19 9.10 8.14 2.07
N HIS A 20 9.44 6.85 1.99
CA HIS A 20 9.44 6.15 0.71
C HIS A 20 8.04 6.14 0.08
N CYS A 21 7.01 5.78 0.86
CA CYS A 21 5.63 5.75 0.37
C CYS A 21 5.16 7.15 -0.09
N LEU A 22 5.48 8.18 0.69
CA LEU A 22 5.21 9.57 0.37
C LEU A 22 5.93 10.00 -0.91
N ASN A 23 7.21 9.66 -1.07
CA ASN A 23 7.98 10.15 -2.21
C ASN A 23 7.63 9.44 -3.51
N HIS A 24 7.46 8.12 -3.46
CA HIS A 24 7.22 7.27 -4.63
C HIS A 24 5.76 7.33 -5.10
N TYR A 25 4.80 7.26 -4.17
CA TYR A 25 3.37 7.21 -4.49
C TYR A 25 2.62 8.51 -4.20
N LYS A 26 3.31 9.52 -3.66
CA LYS A 26 2.70 10.78 -3.16
C LYS A 26 1.57 10.52 -2.17
N LEU A 27 1.77 9.50 -1.33
CA LEU A 27 0.80 9.03 -0.35
C LEU A 27 0.79 9.92 0.89
N ASN A 28 -0.38 10.49 1.22
CA ASN A 28 -0.55 11.27 2.44
C ASN A 28 -0.59 10.39 3.70
N ARG A 29 -0.07 10.89 4.82
CA ARG A 29 0.01 10.17 6.11
C ARG A 29 -1.31 9.57 6.58
N GLY A 30 -2.42 10.31 6.46
CA GLY A 30 -3.74 9.81 6.89
C GLY A 30 -4.19 8.58 6.09
N ILE A 31 -3.88 8.55 4.78
CA ILE A 31 -4.20 7.42 3.90
C ILE A 31 -3.31 6.24 4.25
N TYR A 32 -2.00 6.46 4.40
CA TYR A 32 -1.05 5.45 4.86
C TYR A 32 -1.52 4.78 6.16
N ASN A 33 -1.84 5.58 7.18
CA ASN A 33 -2.30 5.07 8.47
C ASN A 33 -3.60 4.26 8.34
N THR A 34 -4.52 4.69 7.48
CA THR A 34 -5.78 3.98 7.25
C THR A 34 -5.54 2.61 6.62
N ILE A 35 -4.63 2.53 5.64
CA ILE A 35 -4.25 1.27 5.00
C ILE A 35 -3.58 0.35 6.04
N ASP A 36 -2.57 0.84 6.75
CA ASP A 36 -1.83 0.05 7.74
C ASP A 36 -2.75 -0.49 8.85
N GLN A 37 -3.63 0.37 9.40
CA GLN A 37 -4.61 -0.05 10.40
C GLN A 37 -5.56 -1.11 9.85
N ARG A 38 -6.05 -0.97 8.61
CA ARG A 38 -6.94 -1.99 8.04
C ARG A 38 -6.26 -3.32 7.80
N LEU A 39 -5.01 -3.32 7.37
CA LEU A 39 -4.24 -4.55 7.21
C LEU A 39 -4.04 -5.24 8.57
N PHE A 40 -3.77 -4.47 9.62
CA PHE A 40 -3.68 -4.98 10.99
C PHE A 40 -5.03 -5.56 11.46
N ASP A 41 -6.14 -4.85 11.25
CA ASP A 41 -7.49 -5.32 11.61
C ASP A 41 -7.86 -6.62 10.88
N CYS A 42 -7.29 -6.88 9.70
CA CYS A 42 -7.44 -8.13 8.93
C CYS A 42 -6.53 -9.27 9.44
N GLY A 43 -5.76 -9.08 10.51
CA GLY A 43 -4.91 -10.10 11.11
C GLY A 43 -3.46 -10.14 10.61
N LEU A 44 -3.00 -9.14 9.85
CA LEU A 44 -1.59 -9.01 9.49
C LEU A 44 -0.81 -8.36 10.63
N ASP A 45 -0.46 -9.14 11.65
CA ASP A 45 0.23 -8.64 12.85
C ASP A 45 1.69 -8.25 12.59
N ALA A 46 2.37 -8.96 11.68
CA ALA A 46 3.76 -8.72 11.36
C ALA A 46 3.92 -7.42 10.54
N ILE A 47 4.69 -6.47 11.07
CA ILE A 47 4.93 -5.17 10.41
C ILE A 47 5.53 -5.32 9.01
N ILE A 48 6.42 -6.31 8.82
CA ILE A 48 7.05 -6.57 7.52
C ILE A 48 6.01 -7.02 6.50
N ASP A 49 5.04 -7.85 6.90
CA ASP A 49 4.01 -8.35 6.00
C ASP A 49 2.98 -7.26 5.66
N ARG A 50 2.62 -6.40 6.63
CA ARG A 50 1.83 -5.19 6.33
C ARG A 50 2.54 -4.28 5.36
N ARG A 51 3.83 -4.00 5.56
CA ARG A 51 4.63 -3.15 4.67
C ARG A 51 4.71 -3.70 3.26
N LYS A 52 4.90 -5.02 3.10
CA LYS A 52 4.82 -5.69 1.79
C LYS A 52 3.45 -5.45 1.15
N MET A 53 2.38 -5.66 1.91
CA MET A 53 1.02 -5.52 1.41
C MET A 53 0.68 -4.06 1.05
N ILE A 54 1.19 -3.09 1.82
CA ILE A 54 1.09 -1.65 1.50
C ILE A 54 1.73 -1.36 0.13
N ILE A 55 2.97 -1.80 -0.10
CA ILE A 55 3.65 -1.56 -1.38
C ILE A 55 2.86 -2.21 -2.54
N GLN A 56 2.44 -3.47 -2.39
CA GLN A 56 1.64 -4.16 -3.41
C GLN A 56 0.31 -3.45 -3.71
N PHE A 57 -0.36 -2.95 -2.67
CA PHE A 57 -1.60 -2.20 -2.80
C PHE A 57 -1.37 -0.87 -3.54
N LEU A 58 -0.30 -0.15 -3.19
CA LEU A 58 0.03 1.13 -3.83
C LEU A 58 0.45 0.94 -5.29
N ASP A 59 1.19 -0.12 -5.62
CA ASP A 59 1.50 -0.50 -6.99
C ASP A 59 0.21 -0.79 -7.79
N TYR A 60 -0.70 -1.58 -7.22
CA TYR A 60 -2.00 -1.88 -7.82
C TYR A 60 -2.81 -0.60 -8.07
N ALA A 61 -2.91 0.27 -7.07
CA ALA A 61 -3.67 1.52 -7.17
C ALA A 61 -3.05 2.51 -8.17
N ALA A 62 -1.72 2.55 -8.29
CA ALA A 62 -1.03 3.38 -9.27
C ALA A 62 -1.32 2.93 -10.71
N ILE A 63 -1.28 1.61 -10.96
CA ILE A 63 -1.59 1.01 -12.26
C ILE A 63 -3.05 1.29 -12.66
N ASP A 64 -4.00 1.04 -11.75
CA ASP A 64 -5.43 1.22 -11.99
C ASP A 64 -5.79 2.67 -12.35
N GLN A 65 -5.12 3.65 -11.74
CA GLN A 65 -5.35 5.07 -12.01
C GLN A 65 -4.64 5.61 -13.26
N GLY A 66 -3.92 4.77 -14.02
CA GLY A 66 -3.08 5.23 -15.14
C GLY A 66 -2.03 6.26 -14.71
N ALA A 67 -1.73 6.29 -13.41
CA ALA A 67 -0.77 7.17 -12.81
C ALA A 67 0.60 6.54 -13.04
N GLY A 68 1.24 6.92 -14.15
CA GLY A 68 2.68 6.67 -14.30
C GLY A 68 3.47 7.22 -13.11
N THR A 69 4.74 6.85 -13.00
CA THR A 69 5.64 7.28 -11.92
C THR A 69 5.69 8.81 -11.83
N GLY A 70 4.89 9.42 -10.95
CA GLY A 70 4.84 10.88 -10.78
C GLY A 70 3.46 11.52 -10.57
N LYS A 71 2.34 10.82 -10.80
CA LYS A 71 1.01 11.36 -10.46
C LYS A 71 0.58 10.93 -9.04
N PHE A 72 -0.09 11.84 -8.34
CA PHE A 72 -0.64 11.57 -7.01
C PHE A 72 -1.69 10.47 -7.08
N ILE A 73 -1.50 9.39 -6.31
CA ILE A 73 -2.60 8.45 -6.09
C ILE A 73 -3.64 9.19 -5.27
N THR A 74 -4.82 9.41 -5.85
CA THR A 74 -5.91 10.11 -5.16
C THR A 74 -7.04 9.14 -4.90
N PHE A 75 -7.29 8.88 -3.62
CA PHE A 75 -8.44 8.10 -3.20
C PHE A 75 -9.56 9.10 -2.90
N GLY A 76 -10.47 9.30 -3.85
CA GLY A 76 -11.64 10.16 -3.66
C GLY A 76 -12.44 9.77 -2.40
N LYS A 77 -13.30 10.67 -1.90
CA LYS A 77 -14.08 10.45 -0.66
C LYS A 77 -14.73 9.05 -0.64
N GLY A 78 -14.35 8.23 0.34
CA GLY A 78 -14.89 6.88 0.55
C GLY A 78 -14.36 5.78 -0.38
N LYS A 79 -13.58 6.09 -1.42
CA LYS A 79 -13.12 5.09 -2.39
C LYS A 79 -11.95 4.23 -1.89
N LEU A 80 -11.16 4.72 -0.93
CA LEU A 80 -10.00 3.99 -0.39
C LEU A 80 -10.39 2.62 0.15
N ALA A 81 -11.44 2.55 0.97
CA ALA A 81 -11.87 1.30 1.59
C ALA A 81 -12.36 0.29 0.55
N GLY A 82 -13.11 0.75 -0.47
CA GLY A 82 -13.55 -0.12 -1.56
C GLY A 82 -12.38 -0.70 -2.35
N ILE A 83 -11.45 0.14 -2.79
CA ILE A 83 -10.27 -0.29 -3.56
C ILE A 83 -9.37 -1.23 -2.73
N LEU A 84 -9.23 -0.96 -1.43
CA LEU A 84 -8.48 -1.83 -0.52
C LEU A 84 -9.16 -3.20 -0.33
N ASN A 85 -10.48 -3.23 -0.15
CA ASN A 85 -11.22 -4.48 -0.04
C ASN A 85 -11.14 -5.30 -1.33
N ASP A 86 -11.37 -4.68 -2.49
CA ASP A 86 -11.26 -5.33 -3.80
C ASP A 86 -9.85 -5.94 -4.01
N PHE A 87 -8.82 -5.22 -3.58
CA PHE A 87 -7.44 -5.70 -3.64
C PHE A 87 -7.21 -6.91 -2.71
N LEU A 88 -7.71 -6.86 -1.47
CA LEU A 88 -7.57 -7.95 -0.51
C LEU A 88 -8.33 -9.20 -0.95
N GLU A 89 -9.55 -9.06 -1.48
CA GLU A 89 -10.33 -10.17 -2.03
C GLU A 89 -9.59 -10.86 -3.19
N ARG A 90 -9.00 -10.07 -4.10
CA ARG A 90 -8.17 -10.62 -5.20
C ARG A 90 -6.93 -11.35 -4.70
N LYS A 91 -6.33 -10.91 -3.58
CA LYS A 91 -5.18 -11.58 -2.97
C LYS A 91 -5.55 -12.90 -2.28
N GLN A 92 -6.75 -13.00 -1.70
CA GLN A 92 -7.22 -14.22 -1.05
C GLN A 92 -7.61 -15.33 -2.05
N GLN A 93 -8.00 -14.98 -3.27
CA GLN A 93 -8.35 -15.93 -4.34
C GLN A 93 -7.14 -16.50 -5.10
N ALA A 94 -5.93 -16.00 -4.83
CA ALA A 94 -4.69 -16.40 -5.50
C ALA A 94 -3.91 -17.49 -4.72
N VAL A 95 -4.56 -18.15 -3.76
CA VAL A 95 -4.02 -19.27 -2.97
C VAL A 95 -4.62 -20.58 -3.44
#